data_AF-A0A7C9RL67-F1
#
_entry.id   AF-A0A7C9RL67-F1
#
_cell.length_a   1.000
_cell.length_b   1.000
_cell.length_c   1.000
_cell.angle_alpha   90.00
_cell.angle_beta   90.00
_cell.angle_gamma   90.00
#
_symmetry.space_group_name_H-M   'P 1'
#
loop_
_entity.id
_entity.type
_entity.pdbx_description
1 polymer ?
#
loop_
_entity_poly.entity_id
_entity_poly.type
_entity_poly.pdbx_seq_one_letter_code
_entity_poly.pdbx_strand_id
1 'polypeptide(L)'
;KALGTSLRDSCIAARAEDISDSAKAREFFEKNFTPLLISRIGEDAGFVTGYYEPIVDGSRVQTDVYNVPVYRRPSNLFVRGYSQANSSMPNKGQVFRKIGRRKLVPYYDRAEIEDGAIAGRGLEVVWLKSQTDLLFIQIQGSARIKLEDGSVVRINYDAHNGFPYMPVGRILIERNIIPKDQMSMQKIREYMEQSPDAAKELRRQNRSYVFFREVKLAADDEAVGAQGVPLTAGRSIAVDKSLHVYGTPFFIEGNLPIESDTSNTPFRRLMIAQDTGSAIIGPARADIYFGAGADAGRVAGRLKNPARFVMLLPNSLDPVQRGKTMPLPEDRPSATIAKLFPQKDLPKESVKEPVKETPKEASKEPAKDAPKEQPNDSPKTPSKEQPASTQTPAVAPAGPAVTAPVAQAVPLPEARPKTAPDVASAATVKPEQPRRKRHYRRYRHRQ
;
A
#
# COMPACT_ATOMS: atom_id res chain seq x y z
N LYS A 1 -23.24 7.56 3.29
CA LYS A 1 -23.34 6.22 3.93
C LYS A 1 -23.83 6.43 5.36
N ALA A 2 -24.78 5.63 5.88
CA ALA A 2 -25.35 5.82 7.22
C ALA A 2 -24.27 5.88 8.33
N LEU A 3 -23.22 5.08 8.19
CA LEU A 3 -22.03 5.11 9.05
C LEU A 3 -21.32 6.47 9.11
N GLY A 4 -21.30 7.23 8.03
CA GLY A 4 -20.70 8.57 8.03
C GLY A 4 -21.50 9.55 8.89
N THR A 5 -22.83 9.47 8.85
CA THR A 5 -23.70 10.32 9.66
C THR A 5 -23.58 9.96 11.14
N SER A 6 -23.57 8.68 11.50
CA SER A 6 -23.46 8.24 12.89
C SER A 6 -22.09 8.55 13.51
N LEU A 7 -21.01 8.51 12.72
CA LEU A 7 -19.68 8.91 13.19
C LEU A 7 -19.62 10.40 13.52
N ARG A 8 -20.42 11.24 12.87
CA ARG A 8 -20.49 12.68 13.18
C ARG A 8 -20.94 12.91 14.62
N ASP A 9 -21.94 12.18 15.07
CA ASP A 9 -22.47 12.32 16.44
C ASP A 9 -21.43 11.87 17.46
N SER A 10 -20.74 10.76 17.21
CA SER A 10 -19.61 10.32 18.03
C SER A 10 -18.49 11.36 18.08
N CYS A 11 -18.17 12.02 16.95
CA CYS A 11 -17.18 13.12 16.94
C CYS A 11 -17.64 14.34 17.74
N ILE A 12 -18.93 14.68 17.72
CA ILE A 12 -19.47 15.79 18.54
C ILE A 12 -19.37 15.44 20.02
N ALA A 13 -19.75 14.21 20.40
CA ALA A 13 -19.61 13.73 21.77
C ALA A 13 -18.15 13.74 22.25
N ALA A 14 -17.22 13.22 21.43
CA ALA A 14 -15.80 13.21 21.75
C ALA A 14 -15.22 14.61 21.99
N ARG A 15 -15.72 15.63 21.28
CA ARG A 15 -15.29 17.03 21.46
C ARG A 15 -15.89 17.70 22.68
N ALA A 16 -17.02 17.20 23.18
CA ALA A 16 -17.70 17.73 24.35
C ALA A 16 -17.22 17.10 25.65
N GLU A 17 -16.69 15.89 25.61
CA GLU A 17 -16.11 15.20 26.77
C GLU A 17 -14.68 15.67 27.07
N ASP A 18 -14.35 15.79 28.36
CA ASP A 18 -12.98 16.04 28.83
C ASP A 18 -12.16 14.74 28.83
N ILE A 19 -11.61 14.39 27.68
CA ILE A 19 -10.73 13.22 27.49
C ILE A 19 -9.29 13.62 27.85
N SER A 20 -9.01 13.69 29.15
CA SER A 20 -7.71 14.12 29.68
C SER A 20 -6.64 13.03 29.68
N ASP A 21 -7.04 11.75 29.60
CA ASP A 21 -6.13 10.61 29.73
C ASP A 21 -6.62 9.36 28.98
N SER A 22 -5.78 8.32 29.00
CA SER A 22 -6.04 7.06 28.29
C SER A 22 -7.18 6.22 28.87
N ALA A 23 -7.51 6.36 30.16
CA ALA A 23 -8.61 5.61 30.79
C ALA A 23 -9.94 6.21 30.35
N LYS A 24 -10.08 7.54 30.42
CA LYS A 24 -11.25 8.25 29.88
C LYS A 24 -11.42 8.03 28.38
N ALA A 25 -10.33 8.04 27.61
CA ALA A 25 -10.39 7.75 26.17
C ALA A 25 -10.93 6.35 25.89
N ARG A 26 -10.51 5.35 26.67
CA ARG A 26 -11.01 3.98 26.56
C ARG A 26 -12.49 3.91 26.91
N GLU A 27 -12.89 4.50 28.03
CA GLU A 27 -14.29 4.57 28.48
C GLU A 27 -15.18 5.21 27.40
N PHE A 28 -14.71 6.29 26.77
CA PHE A 28 -15.42 6.92 25.66
C PHE A 28 -15.73 5.92 24.54
N PHE A 29 -14.74 5.14 24.09
CA PHE A 29 -14.97 4.16 23.02
C PHE A 29 -15.87 3.01 23.47
N GLU A 30 -15.71 2.50 24.69
CA GLU A 30 -16.54 1.42 25.25
C GLU A 30 -18.01 1.84 25.40
N LYS A 31 -18.25 3.10 25.80
CA LYS A 31 -19.60 3.66 25.99
C LYS A 31 -20.31 3.98 24.67
N ASN A 32 -19.58 4.45 23.67
CA ASN A 32 -20.17 5.02 22.45
C ASN A 32 -20.17 4.06 21.25
N PHE A 33 -19.46 2.94 21.33
CA PHE A 33 -19.32 2.01 20.21
C PHE A 33 -19.52 0.55 20.61
N THR A 34 -20.03 -0.23 19.65
CA THR A 34 -20.16 -1.68 19.74
C THR A 34 -19.06 -2.34 18.91
N PRO A 35 -18.26 -3.27 19.47
CA PRO A 35 -17.22 -3.96 18.74
C PRO A 35 -17.79 -5.06 17.83
N LEU A 36 -17.41 -5.05 16.56
CA LEU A 36 -17.76 -6.06 15.57
C LEU A 36 -16.49 -6.68 15.00
N LEU A 37 -16.33 -7.99 15.21
CA LEU A 37 -15.28 -8.75 14.55
C LEU A 37 -15.57 -8.80 13.04
N ILE A 38 -14.59 -8.43 12.22
CA ILE A 38 -14.71 -8.52 10.77
C ILE A 38 -13.62 -9.41 10.19
N SER A 39 -14.02 -10.21 9.21
CA SER A 39 -13.12 -11.01 8.40
C SER A 39 -13.65 -11.12 6.97
N ARG A 40 -12.83 -11.67 6.09
CA ARG A 40 -13.33 -12.11 4.79
C ARG A 40 -13.99 -13.49 4.97
N ILE A 41 -15.08 -13.74 4.26
CA ILE A 41 -15.75 -15.05 4.29
C ILE A 41 -14.74 -16.15 3.92
N GLY A 42 -14.58 -17.12 4.81
CA GLY A 42 -13.64 -18.23 4.66
C GLY A 42 -12.21 -17.93 5.13
N GLU A 43 -11.95 -16.76 5.74
CA GLU A 43 -10.67 -16.42 6.34
C GLU A 43 -10.86 -16.09 7.84
N ASP A 44 -9.98 -16.62 8.68
CA ASP A 44 -10.03 -16.44 10.14
C ASP A 44 -9.31 -15.16 10.60
N ALA A 45 -8.46 -14.60 9.75
CA ALA A 45 -7.68 -13.39 10.03
C ALA A 45 -7.75 -12.42 8.85
N GLY A 46 -7.65 -11.13 9.19
CA GLY A 46 -7.34 -10.09 8.22
C GLY A 46 -5.84 -9.99 7.97
N PHE A 47 -5.45 -8.93 7.25
CA PHE A 47 -4.07 -8.74 6.82
C PHE A 47 -3.63 -7.28 6.93
N VAL A 48 -2.44 -7.05 7.51
CA VAL A 48 -1.84 -5.73 7.65
C VAL A 48 -0.51 -5.62 6.91
N THR A 49 -0.29 -4.45 6.34
CA THR A 49 1.00 -3.98 5.83
C THR A 49 1.33 -2.64 6.49
N GLY A 50 2.48 -2.04 6.19
CA GLY A 50 2.80 -0.68 6.62
C GLY A 50 3.17 0.25 5.45
N TYR A 51 2.89 1.54 5.64
CA TYR A 51 3.31 2.62 4.76
C TYR A 51 3.81 3.82 5.57
N TYR A 52 4.51 4.75 4.91
CA TYR A 52 5.19 5.87 5.55
C TYR A 52 5.37 7.05 4.59
N GLU A 53 5.74 8.21 5.12
CA GLU A 53 6.11 9.38 4.30
C GLU A 53 7.64 9.40 4.07
N PRO A 54 8.14 9.04 2.87
CA PRO A 54 9.55 9.06 2.56
C PRO A 54 10.14 10.47 2.60
N ILE A 55 11.40 10.55 3.03
CA ILE A 55 12.21 11.76 3.00
C ILE A 55 13.34 11.53 1.98
N VAL A 56 13.37 12.33 0.93
CA VAL A 56 14.35 12.22 -0.17
C VAL A 56 14.95 13.58 -0.51
N ASP A 57 16.07 13.60 -1.22
CA ASP A 57 16.62 14.83 -1.77
C ASP A 57 15.99 15.17 -3.12
N GLY A 58 15.89 16.47 -3.42
CA GLY A 58 15.43 16.93 -4.72
C GLY A 58 15.86 18.37 -5.03
N SER A 59 15.49 18.83 -6.21
CA SER A 59 15.75 20.19 -6.67
C SER A 59 14.51 20.80 -7.32
N ARG A 60 14.34 22.12 -7.17
CA ARG A 60 13.34 22.90 -7.91
C ARG A 60 13.69 23.04 -9.39
N VAL A 61 14.96 22.87 -9.74
CA VAL A 61 15.49 23.05 -11.09
C VAL A 61 16.08 21.73 -11.56
N GLN A 62 15.85 21.41 -12.83
CA GLN A 62 16.46 20.24 -13.45
C GLN A 62 17.98 20.41 -13.50
N THR A 63 18.73 19.41 -13.06
CA THR A 63 20.19 19.34 -13.19
C THR A 63 20.61 17.97 -13.69
N ASP A 64 21.90 17.76 -13.92
CA ASP A 64 22.43 16.44 -14.30
C ASP A 64 22.20 15.39 -13.19
N VAL A 65 22.16 15.83 -11.93
CA VAL A 65 21.89 14.98 -10.77
C VAL A 65 20.38 14.83 -10.52
N TYR A 66 19.62 15.91 -10.62
CA TYR A 66 18.16 15.93 -10.40
C TYR A 66 17.45 16.02 -11.75
N ASN A 67 17.30 14.88 -12.43
CA ASN A 67 16.77 14.79 -13.78
C ASN A 67 15.45 14.00 -13.88
N VAL A 68 14.90 13.55 -12.75
CA VAL A 68 13.63 12.80 -12.71
C VAL A 68 12.47 13.71 -12.28
N PRO A 69 11.54 14.08 -13.16
CA PRO A 69 10.48 15.02 -12.82
C PRO A 69 9.36 14.36 -12.01
N VAL A 70 8.95 15.02 -10.92
CA VAL A 70 7.70 14.74 -10.21
C VAL A 70 6.61 15.61 -10.81
N TYR A 71 5.57 15.02 -11.39
CA TYR A 71 4.54 15.76 -12.09
C TYR A 71 3.32 16.09 -11.24
N ARG A 72 2.80 17.32 -11.40
CA ARG A 72 1.45 17.69 -10.97
C ARG A 72 0.37 17.15 -11.87
N ARG A 73 -0.87 17.13 -11.39
CA ARG A 73 -2.03 16.68 -12.18
C ARG A 73 -2.14 17.51 -13.48
N PRO A 74 -2.09 16.86 -14.66
CA PRO A 74 -2.20 17.57 -15.93
C PRO A 74 -3.61 18.10 -16.16
N SER A 75 -3.73 19.32 -16.70
CA SER A 75 -5.03 19.96 -16.97
C SER A 75 -5.89 19.23 -18.03
N ASN A 76 -5.26 18.38 -18.84
CA ASN A 76 -5.92 17.55 -19.85
C ASN A 76 -6.21 16.12 -19.37
N LEU A 77 -6.07 15.84 -18.06
CA LEU A 77 -6.45 14.59 -17.43
C LEU A 77 -7.94 14.65 -17.04
N PHE A 78 -8.74 13.67 -17.46
CA PHE A 78 -10.18 13.68 -17.28
C PHE A 78 -10.68 12.36 -16.69
N VAL A 79 -11.63 12.46 -15.78
CA VAL A 79 -12.40 11.32 -15.28
C VAL A 79 -13.87 11.65 -15.41
N ARG A 80 -14.67 10.69 -15.89
CA ARG A 80 -16.11 10.89 -16.06
C ARG A 80 -16.75 11.18 -14.71
N GLY A 81 -17.55 12.25 -14.63
CA GLY A 81 -18.21 12.68 -13.40
C GLY A 81 -17.34 13.48 -12.42
N TYR A 82 -16.08 13.74 -12.75
CA TYR A 82 -15.16 14.54 -11.92
C TYR A 82 -14.64 15.75 -12.69
N SER A 83 -14.59 16.90 -12.02
CA SER A 83 -14.02 18.12 -12.56
C SER A 83 -12.61 18.35 -12.02
N GLN A 84 -11.85 19.25 -12.66
CA GLN A 84 -10.55 19.69 -12.16
C GLN A 84 -10.64 20.40 -10.80
N ALA A 85 -11.79 20.98 -10.45
CA ALA A 85 -11.98 21.66 -9.16
C ALA A 85 -12.17 20.69 -7.99
N ASN A 86 -12.41 19.40 -8.25
CA ASN A 86 -12.55 18.42 -7.19
C ASN A 86 -11.20 18.24 -6.46
N SER A 87 -11.24 18.31 -5.13
CA SER A 87 -10.08 18.15 -4.24
C SER A 87 -9.52 16.74 -4.20
N SER A 88 -10.29 15.75 -4.68
CA SER A 88 -9.88 14.35 -4.72
C SER A 88 -10.48 13.65 -5.94
N MET A 89 -9.69 12.77 -6.53
CA MET A 89 -10.07 11.88 -7.63
C MET A 89 -10.52 10.52 -7.09
N PRO A 90 -11.33 9.75 -7.84
CA PRO A 90 -11.63 8.38 -7.45
C PRO A 90 -10.35 7.55 -7.48
N ASN A 91 -10.20 6.59 -6.55
CA ASN A 91 -8.99 5.75 -6.47
C ASN A 91 -8.88 4.72 -7.62
N LYS A 92 -9.96 4.55 -8.39
CA LYS A 92 -10.11 3.57 -9.46
C LYS A 92 -10.97 4.15 -10.56
N GLY A 93 -10.79 3.62 -11.76
CA GLY A 93 -11.60 3.96 -12.92
C GLY A 93 -10.76 4.41 -14.10
N GLN A 94 -11.42 4.54 -15.25
CA GLN A 94 -10.78 4.99 -16.47
C GLN A 94 -10.49 6.48 -16.40
N VAL A 95 -9.23 6.82 -16.70
CA VAL A 95 -8.75 8.18 -16.82
C VAL A 95 -8.43 8.43 -18.28
N PHE A 96 -8.83 9.58 -18.79
CA PHE A 96 -8.76 9.94 -20.19
C PHE A 96 -7.94 11.19 -20.41
N ARG A 97 -7.36 11.30 -21.60
CA ARG A 97 -6.87 12.57 -22.16
C ARG A 97 -7.68 12.96 -23.37
N LYS A 98 -7.77 14.26 -23.60
CA LYS A 98 -8.44 14.82 -24.77
C LYS A 98 -7.46 14.93 -25.95
N ILE A 99 -7.86 14.40 -27.11
CA ILE A 99 -7.21 14.61 -28.40
C ILE A 99 -8.17 15.43 -29.28
N GLY A 100 -7.71 16.60 -29.73
CA GLY A 100 -8.53 17.52 -30.51
C GLY A 100 -9.73 18.06 -29.71
N ARG A 101 -10.86 18.32 -30.38
CA ARG A 101 -12.03 18.97 -29.75
C ARG A 101 -12.96 18.02 -28.99
N ARG A 102 -13.01 16.72 -29.32
CA ARG A 102 -14.04 15.81 -28.78
C ARG A 102 -13.58 14.39 -28.45
N LYS A 103 -12.40 13.93 -28.90
CA LYS A 103 -12.00 12.53 -28.69
C LYS A 103 -11.35 12.37 -27.33
N LEU A 104 -11.95 11.53 -26.49
CA LEU A 104 -11.32 11.05 -25.26
C LEU A 104 -10.66 9.70 -25.55
N VAL A 105 -9.40 9.58 -25.17
CA VAL A 105 -8.65 8.32 -25.22
C VAL A 105 -8.05 8.04 -23.84
N PRO A 106 -7.66 6.79 -23.51
CA PRO A 106 -6.97 6.50 -22.26
C PRO A 106 -5.78 7.44 -22.04
N TYR A 107 -5.54 7.80 -20.78
CA TYR A 107 -4.36 8.58 -20.42
C TYR A 107 -3.08 7.79 -20.73
N TYR A 108 -1.94 8.50 -20.75
CA TYR A 108 -0.64 7.87 -20.96
C TYR A 108 -0.31 6.89 -19.83
N ASP A 109 0.27 5.75 -20.16
CA ASP A 109 0.82 4.85 -19.16
C ASP A 109 2.20 5.30 -18.66
N ARG A 110 2.74 4.59 -17.66
CA ARG A 110 4.03 4.92 -17.06
C ARG A 110 5.15 5.02 -18.09
N ALA A 111 5.24 4.08 -19.04
CA ALA A 111 6.35 4.04 -19.98
C ALA A 111 6.29 5.27 -20.90
N GLU A 112 5.11 5.59 -21.43
CA GLU A 112 4.89 6.78 -22.25
C GLU A 112 5.22 8.08 -21.50
N ILE A 113 4.86 8.18 -20.21
CA ILE A 113 5.17 9.35 -19.38
C ILE A 113 6.68 9.46 -19.12
N GLU A 114 7.34 8.35 -18.79
CA GLU A 114 8.80 8.30 -18.61
C GLU A 114 9.56 8.61 -19.90
N ASP A 115 9.00 8.27 -21.05
CA ASP A 115 9.54 8.60 -22.38
C ASP A 115 9.22 10.04 -22.82
N GLY A 116 8.58 10.84 -21.95
CA GLY A 116 8.40 12.27 -22.16
C GLY A 116 7.08 12.69 -22.80
N ALA A 117 6.04 11.84 -22.84
CA ALA A 117 4.74 12.18 -23.43
C ALA A 117 4.05 13.42 -22.84
N ILE A 118 4.49 13.87 -21.66
CA ILE A 118 3.99 15.09 -20.99
C ILE A 118 5.10 16.09 -20.64
N ALA A 119 6.32 15.90 -21.14
CA ALA A 119 7.46 16.78 -20.88
C ALA A 119 7.26 18.17 -21.52
N GLY A 120 7.92 19.20 -20.97
CA GLY A 120 7.91 20.56 -21.52
C GLY A 120 6.57 21.29 -21.37
N ARG A 121 5.70 20.80 -20.47
CA ARG A 121 4.37 21.37 -20.20
C ARG A 121 4.33 22.19 -18.91
N GLY A 122 5.48 22.38 -18.24
CA GLY A 122 5.59 23.07 -16.95
C GLY A 122 4.86 22.33 -15.83
N LEU A 123 4.75 21.01 -15.93
CA LEU A 123 4.05 20.15 -14.98
C LEU A 123 4.93 19.70 -13.80
N GLU A 124 6.22 19.99 -13.88
CA GLU A 124 7.24 19.55 -12.94
C GLU A 124 7.12 20.33 -11.63
N VAL A 125 6.97 19.62 -10.52
CA VAL A 125 6.85 20.14 -9.15
C VAL A 125 8.23 20.26 -8.49
N VAL A 126 8.99 19.18 -8.64
CA VAL A 126 10.35 19.00 -8.14
C VAL A 126 11.03 17.93 -8.98
N TRP A 127 12.36 17.90 -8.95
CA TRP A 127 13.20 16.93 -9.64
C TRP A 127 13.93 16.05 -8.63
N LEU A 128 13.91 14.74 -8.85
CA LEU A 128 14.56 13.73 -8.03
C LEU A 128 15.79 13.17 -8.73
N LYS A 129 16.63 12.46 -7.97
CA LYS A 129 17.82 11.76 -8.48
C LYS A 129 17.47 10.45 -9.19
N SER A 130 16.39 9.80 -8.76
CA SER A 130 16.13 8.40 -9.11
C SER A 130 14.66 8.16 -9.46
N GLN A 131 14.45 7.46 -10.57
CA GLN A 131 13.14 6.94 -10.95
C GLN A 131 12.65 5.85 -9.99
N THR A 132 13.57 5.17 -9.30
CA THR A 132 13.23 4.23 -8.23
C THR A 132 12.63 4.99 -7.06
N ASP A 133 13.23 6.10 -6.62
CA ASP A 133 12.63 6.92 -5.56
C ASP A 133 11.25 7.45 -5.95
N LEU A 134 11.11 7.93 -7.19
CA LEU A 134 9.80 8.36 -7.69
C LEU A 134 8.76 7.22 -7.64
N LEU A 135 9.11 6.01 -8.08
CA LEU A 135 8.20 4.86 -7.98
C LEU A 135 7.77 4.60 -6.55
N PHE A 136 8.71 4.61 -5.60
CA PHE A 136 8.41 4.36 -4.19
C PHE A 136 7.54 5.47 -3.61
N ILE A 137 7.84 6.73 -3.90
CA ILE A 137 7.00 7.87 -3.50
C ILE A 137 5.58 7.75 -4.07
N GLN A 138 5.43 7.27 -5.30
CA GLN A 138 4.11 6.99 -5.92
C GLN A 138 3.37 5.83 -5.25
N ILE A 139 4.08 4.83 -4.72
CA ILE A 139 3.50 3.74 -3.94
C ILE A 139 3.03 4.26 -2.56
N GLN A 140 3.84 5.10 -1.90
CA GLN A 140 3.52 5.66 -0.58
C GLN A 140 2.46 6.77 -0.64
N GLY A 141 2.35 7.49 -1.76
CA GLY A 141 1.33 8.52 -2.00
C GLY A 141 1.66 9.91 -1.42
N SER A 142 2.77 10.06 -0.68
CA SER A 142 3.27 11.34 -0.19
C SER A 142 4.79 11.32 -0.04
N ALA A 143 5.44 12.49 0.10
CA ALA A 143 6.86 12.59 0.40
C ALA A 143 7.25 13.98 0.94
N ARG A 144 8.37 14.02 1.67
CA ARG A 144 9.13 15.24 1.99
C ARG A 144 10.39 15.28 1.13
N ILE A 145 10.55 16.32 0.34
CA ILE A 145 11.70 16.52 -0.53
C ILE A 145 12.58 17.63 0.05
N LYS A 146 13.76 17.26 0.52
CA LYS A 146 14.78 18.18 1.01
C LYS A 146 15.48 18.83 -0.18
N LEU A 147 15.49 20.16 -0.21
CA LEU A 147 16.20 20.94 -1.21
C LEU A 147 17.61 21.28 -0.72
N GLU A 148 18.49 21.67 -1.65
CA GLU A 148 19.88 22.04 -1.36
C GLU A 148 20.00 23.26 -0.42
N ASP A 149 19.01 24.15 -0.43
CA ASP A 149 18.94 25.32 0.46
C ASP A 149 18.44 24.99 1.89
N GLY A 150 18.18 23.70 2.17
CA GLY A 150 17.66 23.21 3.43
C GLY A 150 16.14 23.31 3.59
N SER A 151 15.44 23.95 2.65
CA SER A 151 13.97 23.98 2.65
C SER A 151 13.37 22.63 2.25
N VAL A 152 12.09 22.43 2.57
CA VAL A 152 11.39 21.16 2.32
C VAL A 152 10.16 21.40 1.46
N VAL A 153 10.08 20.71 0.33
CA VAL A 153 8.85 20.60 -0.47
C VAL A 153 8.08 19.39 -0.01
N ARG A 154 6.81 19.57 0.36
CA ARG A 154 5.93 18.46 0.72
C ARG A 154 4.92 18.21 -0.37
N ILE A 155 4.78 16.94 -0.76
CA ILE A 155 3.86 16.53 -1.82
C ILE A 155 2.91 15.45 -1.34
N ASN A 156 1.66 15.55 -1.76
CA ASN A 156 0.62 14.55 -1.53
C ASN A 156 -0.01 14.13 -2.86
N TYR A 157 -0.58 12.92 -2.85
CA TYR A 157 -1.39 12.40 -3.93
C TYR A 157 -2.42 13.43 -4.42
N ASP A 158 -2.55 13.56 -5.74
CA ASP A 158 -3.56 14.38 -6.41
C ASP A 158 -4.38 13.56 -7.41
N ALA A 159 -3.72 12.75 -8.25
CA ALA A 159 -4.39 11.95 -9.26
C ALA A 159 -3.58 10.71 -9.68
N HIS A 160 -4.20 9.88 -10.52
CA HIS A 160 -3.58 8.73 -11.17
C HIS A 160 -3.93 8.70 -12.67
N ASN A 161 -3.20 7.89 -13.44
CA ASN A 161 -3.41 7.75 -14.89
C ASN A 161 -4.44 6.67 -15.30
N GLY A 162 -5.15 6.08 -14.35
CA GLY A 162 -6.24 5.12 -14.62
C GLY A 162 -5.84 3.66 -14.80
N PHE A 163 -4.54 3.35 -14.87
CA PHE A 163 -4.08 1.96 -14.97
C PHE A 163 -4.04 1.26 -13.60
N PRO A 164 -4.30 -0.05 -13.55
CA PRO A 164 -4.19 -0.82 -12.31
C PRO A 164 -2.74 -0.87 -11.85
N TYR A 165 -2.54 -0.82 -10.53
CA TYR A 165 -1.24 -1.01 -9.92
C TYR A 165 -0.76 -2.45 -10.07
N MET A 166 0.46 -2.63 -10.58
CA MET A 166 1.14 -3.94 -10.60
C MET A 166 2.32 -3.91 -9.61
N PRO A 167 2.31 -4.74 -8.55
CA PRO A 167 3.42 -4.80 -7.61
C PRO A 167 4.68 -5.35 -8.27
N VAL A 168 5.76 -4.57 -8.33
CA VAL A 168 7.05 -4.99 -8.91
C VAL A 168 7.65 -6.21 -8.20
N GLY A 169 7.43 -6.34 -6.89
CA GLY A 169 7.86 -7.52 -6.13
C GLY A 169 7.22 -8.83 -6.63
N ARG A 170 5.97 -8.79 -7.11
CA ARG A 170 5.33 -9.99 -7.69
C ARG A 170 6.10 -10.46 -8.93
N ILE A 171 6.49 -9.53 -9.79
CA ILE A 171 7.21 -9.83 -11.03
C ILE A 171 8.60 -10.42 -10.71
N LEU A 172 9.29 -9.90 -9.70
CA LEU A 172 10.58 -10.44 -9.26
C LEU A 172 10.48 -11.87 -8.72
N ILE A 173 9.40 -12.20 -8.01
CA ILE A 173 9.11 -13.57 -7.56
C ILE A 173 8.82 -14.46 -8.77
N GLU A 174 7.93 -14.04 -9.66
CA GLU A 174 7.53 -14.83 -10.85
C GLU A 174 8.71 -15.11 -11.78
N ARG A 175 9.69 -14.21 -11.84
CA ARG A 175 10.93 -14.37 -12.61
C ARG A 175 12.03 -15.14 -11.85
N ASN A 176 11.76 -15.63 -10.64
CA ASN A 176 12.72 -16.30 -9.75
C ASN A 176 13.99 -15.47 -9.46
N ILE A 177 13.87 -14.15 -9.44
CA ILE A 177 15.00 -13.24 -9.15
C ILE A 177 15.14 -13.04 -7.64
N ILE A 178 14.01 -12.86 -6.94
CA ILE A 178 13.99 -12.72 -5.48
C ILE A 178 12.94 -13.69 -4.92
N PRO A 179 13.33 -14.63 -4.06
CA PRO A 179 12.41 -15.54 -3.39
C PRO A 179 11.31 -14.81 -2.59
N LYS A 180 10.13 -15.42 -2.50
CA LYS A 180 8.94 -14.81 -1.87
C LYS A 180 9.13 -14.52 -0.38
N ASP A 181 9.89 -15.36 0.31
CA ASP A 181 10.27 -15.27 1.73
C ASP A 181 11.29 -14.16 1.99
N GLN A 182 12.13 -13.82 1.00
CA GLN A 182 13.10 -12.74 1.08
C GLN A 182 12.56 -11.40 0.54
N MET A 183 11.34 -11.40 0.00
CA MET A 183 10.78 -10.22 -0.67
C MET A 183 10.50 -9.08 0.32
N SER A 184 11.23 -7.98 0.18
CA SER A 184 11.04 -6.74 0.94
C SER A 184 11.23 -5.51 0.07
N MET A 185 10.79 -4.35 0.56
CA MET A 185 10.99 -3.06 -0.11
C MET A 185 12.48 -2.73 -0.29
N GLN A 186 13.31 -3.11 0.69
CA GLN A 186 14.76 -2.94 0.65
C GLN A 186 15.38 -3.82 -0.45
N LYS A 187 14.99 -5.09 -0.54
CA LYS A 187 15.49 -6.01 -1.58
C LYS A 187 15.11 -5.57 -2.99
N ILE A 188 13.89 -5.04 -3.18
CA ILE A 188 13.47 -4.47 -4.46
C ILE A 188 14.36 -3.27 -4.84
N ARG A 189 14.64 -2.39 -3.87
CA ARG A 189 15.48 -1.22 -4.07
C ARG A 189 16.92 -1.61 -4.41
N GLU A 190 17.52 -2.52 -3.64
CA GLU A 190 18.86 -3.07 -3.88
C GLU A 190 18.98 -3.62 -5.31
N TYR A 191 18.01 -4.43 -5.74
CA TYR A 191 17.97 -4.95 -7.11
C TYR A 191 17.91 -3.85 -8.18
N MET A 192 17.06 -2.83 -7.97
CA MET A 192 16.91 -1.73 -8.91
C MET A 192 18.15 -0.83 -9.00
N GLU A 193 18.90 -0.68 -7.90
CA GLU A 193 20.14 0.10 -7.86
C GLU A 193 21.30 -0.65 -8.52
N GLN A 194 21.38 -1.97 -8.33
CA GLN A 194 22.41 -2.83 -8.94
C GLN A 194 22.25 -3.02 -10.45
N SER A 195 21.05 -2.83 -11.00
CA SER A 195 20.76 -3.07 -12.42
C SER A 195 19.81 -2.01 -13.00
N PRO A 196 20.31 -0.81 -13.36
CA PRO A 196 19.46 0.31 -13.80
C PRO A 196 18.58 0.00 -15.02
N ASP A 197 19.08 -0.75 -16.01
CA ASP A 197 18.30 -1.14 -17.19
C ASP A 197 17.18 -2.12 -16.83
N ALA A 198 17.48 -3.12 -15.99
CA ALA A 198 16.48 -4.05 -15.49
C ALA A 198 15.46 -3.35 -14.59
N ALA A 199 15.88 -2.33 -13.83
CA ALA A 199 15.01 -1.49 -13.02
C ALA A 199 14.02 -0.70 -13.89
N LYS A 200 14.49 -0.14 -15.02
CA LYS A 200 13.64 0.54 -16.00
C LYS A 200 12.59 -0.41 -16.56
N GLU A 201 12.99 -1.59 -17.03
CA GLU A 201 12.09 -2.63 -17.54
C GLU A 201 11.05 -3.04 -16.48
N LEU A 202 11.52 -3.39 -15.28
CA LEU A 202 10.69 -3.83 -14.17
C LEU A 202 9.67 -2.76 -13.74
N ARG A 203 10.12 -1.51 -13.58
CA ARG A 203 9.26 -0.40 -13.18
C ARG A 203 8.17 -0.15 -14.21
N ARG A 204 8.48 -0.25 -15.51
CA ARG A 204 7.52 -0.02 -16.61
C ARG A 204 6.42 -1.07 -16.72
N GLN A 205 6.61 -2.25 -16.13
CA GLN A 205 5.53 -3.23 -15.98
C GLN A 205 4.38 -2.71 -15.09
N ASN A 206 4.69 -1.81 -14.15
CA ASN A 206 3.67 -1.05 -13.43
C ASN A 206 3.18 0.14 -14.26
N ARG A 207 2.18 -0.10 -15.12
CA ARG A 207 1.57 0.92 -15.97
C ARG A 207 0.91 2.08 -15.20
N SER A 208 0.59 1.86 -13.93
CA SER A 208 0.04 2.90 -13.04
C SER A 208 1.06 4.01 -12.78
N TYR A 209 0.60 5.26 -12.85
CA TYR A 209 1.38 6.46 -12.56
C TYR A 209 0.56 7.41 -11.70
N VAL A 210 1.20 7.96 -10.65
CA VAL A 210 0.59 8.88 -9.69
C VAL A 210 1.13 10.29 -9.91
N PHE A 211 0.23 11.26 -9.89
CA PHE A 211 0.50 12.70 -9.94
C PHE A 211 0.30 13.31 -8.56
N PHE A 212 1.07 14.35 -8.27
CA PHE A 212 1.11 14.96 -6.95
C PHE A 212 0.64 16.40 -6.96
N ARG A 213 0.41 16.95 -5.78
CA ARG A 213 0.27 18.38 -5.54
C ARG A 213 1.16 18.77 -4.38
N GLU A 214 1.72 19.97 -4.43
CA GLU A 214 2.38 20.54 -3.26
C GLU A 214 1.36 20.85 -2.17
N VAL A 215 1.77 20.62 -0.93
CA VAL A 215 0.99 20.94 0.26
C VAL A 215 1.78 21.86 1.16
N LYS A 216 1.09 22.86 1.71
CA LYS A 216 1.64 23.75 2.73
C LYS A 216 1.36 23.12 4.09
N LEU A 217 2.30 22.31 4.56
CA LEU A 217 2.29 21.70 5.88
C LEU A 217 3.55 22.16 6.62
N ALA A 218 3.44 22.34 7.94
CA ALA A 218 4.57 22.63 8.80
C ALA A 218 5.56 21.45 8.84
N ALA A 219 6.71 21.66 9.47
CA ALA A 219 7.77 20.65 9.55
C ALA A 219 7.36 19.46 10.43
N ASP A 220 6.60 19.72 11.49
CA ASP A 220 6.07 18.76 12.46
C ASP A 220 4.72 18.15 12.05
N ASP A 221 4.04 18.71 11.06
CA ASP A 221 2.80 18.15 10.52
C ASP A 221 3.04 16.77 9.88
N GLU A 222 2.05 15.89 9.98
CA GLU A 222 2.02 14.61 9.28
C GLU A 222 1.38 14.72 7.89
N ALA A 223 1.59 13.72 7.04
CA ALA A 223 0.99 13.68 5.71
C ALA A 223 -0.55 13.72 5.80
N VAL A 224 -1.21 14.40 4.86
CA VAL A 224 -2.67 14.43 4.75
C VAL A 224 -3.18 13.17 4.03
N GLY A 225 -3.99 12.37 4.73
CA GLY A 225 -4.61 11.16 4.17
C GLY A 225 -5.77 11.48 3.22
N ALA A 226 -6.29 10.45 2.55
CA ALA A 226 -7.41 10.59 1.61
C ALA A 226 -8.72 11.11 2.22
N GLN A 227 -8.87 11.07 3.56
CA GLN A 227 -9.97 11.75 4.26
C GLN A 227 -9.85 13.28 4.21
N GLY A 228 -8.66 13.82 3.93
CA GLY A 228 -8.38 15.26 3.94
C GLY A 228 -7.94 15.81 5.29
N VAL A 229 -7.57 14.94 6.23
CA VAL A 229 -7.01 15.30 7.54
C VAL A 229 -5.57 14.79 7.67
N PRO A 230 -4.72 15.42 8.51
CA PRO A 230 -3.41 14.88 8.85
C PRO A 230 -3.53 13.48 9.45
N LEU A 231 -2.61 12.61 9.04
CA LEU A 231 -2.45 11.28 9.60
C LEU A 231 -1.78 11.35 10.97
N THR A 232 -1.84 10.26 11.71
CA THR A 232 -1.23 10.10 13.03
C THR A 232 -0.43 8.81 13.02
N ALA A 233 0.89 8.92 13.20
CA ALA A 233 1.79 7.78 13.20
C ALA A 233 1.34 6.69 14.20
N GLY A 234 1.24 5.46 13.71
CA GLY A 234 0.80 4.29 14.47
C GLY A 234 -0.67 4.30 14.90
N ARG A 235 -1.49 5.25 14.39
CA ARG A 235 -2.92 5.39 14.71
C ARG A 235 -3.80 5.56 13.48
N SER A 236 -3.28 6.02 12.34
CA SER A 236 -4.03 6.04 11.09
C SER A 236 -3.82 4.77 10.28
N ILE A 237 -4.88 4.33 9.62
CA ILE A 237 -4.82 3.22 8.66
C ILE A 237 -5.43 3.63 7.31
N ALA A 238 -4.85 3.08 6.25
CA ALA A 238 -5.48 3.02 4.93
C ALA A 238 -6.39 1.80 4.86
N VAL A 239 -7.60 1.96 4.31
CA VAL A 239 -8.61 0.90 4.18
C VAL A 239 -9.23 0.87 2.79
N ASP A 240 -9.98 -0.19 2.48
CA ASP A 240 -10.79 -0.26 1.26
C ASP A 240 -11.96 0.75 1.32
N LYS A 241 -11.84 1.84 0.55
CA LYS A 241 -12.85 2.92 0.48
C LYS A 241 -14.21 2.45 -0.04
N SER A 242 -14.26 1.36 -0.81
CA SER A 242 -15.54 0.84 -1.32
C SER A 242 -16.38 0.25 -0.19
N LEU A 243 -15.72 -0.44 0.74
CA LEU A 243 -16.35 -1.12 1.88
C LEU A 243 -16.51 -0.16 3.07
N HIS A 244 -15.42 0.48 3.48
CA HIS A 244 -15.36 1.24 4.73
C HIS A 244 -15.70 2.72 4.55
N VAL A 245 -15.90 3.41 5.68
CA VAL A 245 -16.11 4.85 5.76
C VAL A 245 -14.94 5.48 6.50
N TYR A 246 -14.43 6.60 6.00
CA TYR A 246 -13.39 7.32 6.73
C TYR A 246 -13.86 7.77 8.10
N GLY A 247 -12.94 7.80 9.07
CA GLY A 247 -13.21 8.06 10.48
C GLY A 247 -13.65 6.82 11.26
N THR A 248 -13.92 5.68 10.61
CA THR A 248 -14.30 4.45 11.32
C THR A 248 -13.14 3.97 12.20
N PRO A 249 -13.35 3.71 13.50
CA PRO A 249 -12.32 3.14 14.36
C PRO A 249 -12.21 1.62 14.18
N PHE A 250 -10.98 1.13 14.16
CA PHE A 250 -10.63 -0.29 14.10
C PHE A 250 -9.63 -0.62 15.20
N PHE A 251 -9.94 -1.61 16.01
CA PHE A 251 -8.98 -2.23 16.90
C PHE A 251 -8.30 -3.38 16.15
N ILE A 252 -6.99 -3.24 15.94
CA ILE A 252 -6.15 -4.22 15.25
C ILE A 252 -5.34 -4.96 16.31
N GLU A 253 -5.44 -6.29 16.27
CA GLU A 253 -4.73 -7.19 17.16
C GLU A 253 -3.90 -8.21 16.37
N GLY A 254 -2.66 -8.42 16.76
CA GLY A 254 -1.80 -9.46 16.20
C GLY A 254 -0.41 -9.40 16.82
N ASN A 255 0.49 -10.24 16.31
CA ASN A 255 1.91 -10.12 16.62
C ASN A 255 2.63 -9.61 15.37
N LEU A 256 3.30 -8.47 15.49
CA LEU A 256 3.91 -7.75 14.37
C LEU A 256 5.41 -7.56 14.61
N PRO A 257 6.23 -7.56 13.54
CA PRO A 257 7.68 -7.34 13.63
C PRO A 257 8.01 -5.84 13.80
N ILE A 258 7.62 -5.24 14.93
CA ILE A 258 7.78 -3.79 15.17
C ILE A 258 9.23 -3.45 15.53
N GLU A 259 9.82 -4.20 16.46
CA GLU A 259 11.14 -3.92 17.02
C GLU A 259 12.25 -4.38 16.06
N SER A 260 12.13 -5.60 15.54
CA SER A 260 13.06 -6.22 14.58
C SER A 260 12.34 -7.10 13.55
N ASP A 261 13.03 -7.49 12.48
CA ASP A 261 12.49 -8.40 11.44
C ASP A 261 12.00 -9.75 11.98
N THR A 262 12.58 -10.19 13.09
CA THR A 262 12.26 -11.47 13.75
C THR A 262 11.41 -11.31 15.00
N SER A 263 11.09 -10.07 15.38
CA SER A 263 10.30 -9.79 16.57
C SER A 263 8.85 -10.24 16.39
N ASN A 264 8.26 -10.72 17.49
CA ASN A 264 6.86 -11.10 17.57
C ASN A 264 6.13 -10.18 18.55
N THR A 265 6.26 -8.87 18.35
CA THR A 265 5.77 -7.85 19.28
C THR A 265 4.24 -7.87 19.34
N PRO A 266 3.63 -8.05 20.53
CA PRO A 266 2.19 -7.94 20.68
C PRO A 266 1.70 -6.55 20.26
N PHE A 267 0.85 -6.51 19.25
CA PHE A 267 0.26 -5.29 18.72
C PHE A 267 -1.24 -5.30 19.00
N ARG A 268 -1.70 -4.35 19.81
CA ARG A 268 -3.09 -4.18 20.20
C ARG A 268 -3.42 -2.69 20.21
N ARG A 269 -3.89 -2.16 19.08
CA ARG A 269 -4.10 -0.72 18.94
C ARG A 269 -5.44 -0.41 18.33
N LEU A 270 -6.14 0.55 18.94
CA LEU A 270 -7.21 1.28 18.29
C LEU A 270 -6.61 2.28 17.30
N MET A 271 -7.13 2.25 16.08
CA MET A 271 -6.68 3.00 14.91
C MET A 271 -7.89 3.56 14.16
N ILE A 272 -7.69 4.60 13.35
CA ILE A 272 -8.75 5.28 12.62
C ILE A 272 -8.52 5.14 11.12
N ALA A 273 -9.56 4.78 10.37
CA ALA A 273 -9.54 4.74 8.91
C ALA A 273 -9.53 6.17 8.34
N GLN A 274 -8.35 6.71 8.06
CA GLN A 274 -8.18 8.10 7.57
C GLN A 274 -7.60 8.16 6.15
N ASP A 275 -7.24 7.00 5.59
CA ASP A 275 -6.65 6.92 4.27
C ASP A 275 -7.16 5.71 3.46
N THR A 276 -6.67 5.57 2.24
CA THR A 276 -6.97 4.47 1.34
C THR A 276 -5.84 4.26 0.34
N GLY A 277 -5.69 3.04 -0.16
CA GLY A 277 -4.75 2.74 -1.24
C GLY A 277 -5.37 1.80 -2.26
N SER A 278 -4.94 1.89 -3.53
CA SER A 278 -5.48 1.05 -4.60
C SER A 278 -5.24 -0.45 -4.38
N ALA A 279 -4.18 -0.80 -3.62
CA ALA A 279 -3.82 -2.16 -3.26
C ALA A 279 -4.50 -2.65 -1.95
N ILE A 280 -5.22 -1.77 -1.26
CA ILE A 280 -5.86 -2.07 0.04
C ILE A 280 -7.31 -2.44 -0.21
N ILE A 281 -7.53 -3.73 -0.51
CA ILE A 281 -8.83 -4.26 -0.95
C ILE A 281 -9.28 -5.38 -0.01
N GLY A 282 -10.53 -5.30 0.44
CA GLY A 282 -11.15 -6.31 1.30
C GLY A 282 -11.59 -5.80 2.67
N PRO A 283 -12.45 -6.56 3.37
CA PRO A 283 -13.08 -6.12 4.61
C PRO A 283 -12.08 -6.03 5.77
N ALA A 284 -11.21 -7.03 5.93
CA ALA A 284 -10.20 -7.09 6.99
C ALA A 284 -8.79 -6.88 6.41
N ARG A 285 -8.58 -5.75 5.73
CA ARG A 285 -7.29 -5.36 5.10
C ARG A 285 -6.98 -3.92 5.43
N ALA A 286 -5.80 -3.65 6.00
CA ALA A 286 -5.35 -2.29 6.29
C ALA A 286 -3.85 -2.07 6.08
N ASP A 287 -3.48 -0.85 5.71
CA ASP A 287 -2.09 -0.39 5.72
C ASP A 287 -1.88 0.56 6.90
N ILE A 288 -0.90 0.28 7.76
CA ILE A 288 -0.62 1.07 8.96
C ILE A 288 0.33 2.21 8.61
N TYR A 289 -0.05 3.44 8.93
CA TYR A 289 0.83 4.59 8.77
C TYR A 289 1.84 4.65 9.91
N PHE A 290 3.14 4.69 9.61
CA PHE A 290 4.20 4.74 10.63
C PHE A 290 4.84 6.11 10.84
N GLY A 291 4.38 7.15 10.14
CA GLY A 291 4.98 8.49 10.18
C GLY A 291 5.97 8.71 9.03
N ALA A 292 6.89 9.64 9.22
CA ALA A 292 7.86 10.04 8.20
C ALA A 292 9.28 9.51 8.45
N GLY A 293 10.05 9.37 7.38
CA GLY A 293 11.49 9.11 7.45
C GLY A 293 11.91 7.64 7.48
N ALA A 294 13.22 7.42 7.67
CA ALA A 294 13.85 6.12 7.49
C ALA A 294 13.40 5.08 8.53
N ASP A 295 13.18 5.48 9.78
CA ASP A 295 12.71 4.57 10.83
C ASP A 295 11.30 4.08 10.57
N ALA A 296 10.40 5.00 10.21
CA ALA A 296 9.05 4.67 9.78
C ALA A 296 9.07 3.73 8.56
N GLY A 297 9.93 4.02 7.57
CA GLY A 297 10.11 3.17 6.39
C GLY A 297 10.65 1.77 6.70
N ARG A 298 11.56 1.66 7.67
CA ARG A 298 12.06 0.36 8.13
C ARG A 298 10.96 -0.46 8.77
N VAL A 299 10.19 0.11 9.69
CA VAL A 299 9.06 -0.62 10.31
C VAL A 299 8.02 -0.98 9.24
N ALA A 300 7.59 -0.01 8.45
CA ALA A 300 6.58 -0.20 7.41
C ALA A 300 6.94 -1.31 6.40
N GLY A 301 8.18 -1.32 5.91
CA GLY A 301 8.66 -2.27 4.90
C GLY A 301 8.73 -3.72 5.35
N ARG A 302 8.66 -3.98 6.66
CA ARG A 302 8.69 -5.31 7.28
C ARG A 302 7.30 -5.90 7.47
N LEU A 303 6.25 -5.07 7.49
CA LEU A 303 4.90 -5.53 7.78
C LEU A 303 4.27 -6.25 6.60
N LYS A 304 3.95 -7.52 6.83
CA LYS A 304 3.22 -8.41 5.91
C LYS A 304 2.60 -9.53 6.75
N ASN A 305 1.65 -9.19 7.61
CA ASN A 305 1.26 -10.06 8.72
C ASN A 305 -0.26 -10.27 8.78
N PRO A 306 -0.71 -11.47 9.19
CA PRO A 306 -2.09 -11.66 9.59
C PRO A 306 -2.40 -10.85 10.85
N ALA A 307 -3.62 -10.31 10.93
CA ALA A 307 -4.11 -9.61 12.12
C ALA A 307 -5.62 -9.75 12.26
N ARG A 308 -6.11 -9.69 13.48
CA ARG A 308 -7.53 -9.66 13.82
C ARG A 308 -8.05 -8.22 13.75
N PHE A 309 -9.21 -8.04 13.12
CA PHE A 309 -9.83 -6.74 12.92
C PHE A 309 -11.15 -6.66 13.68
N VAL A 310 -11.24 -5.72 14.62
CA VAL A 310 -12.49 -5.39 15.29
C VAL A 310 -12.88 -3.97 14.90
N MET A 311 -13.95 -3.83 14.14
CA MET A 311 -14.54 -2.54 13.78
C MET A 311 -15.39 -2.02 14.94
N LEU A 312 -15.22 -0.77 15.32
CA LEU A 312 -16.08 -0.13 16.32
C LEU A 312 -17.22 0.61 15.62
N LEU A 313 -18.44 0.10 15.77
CA LEU A 313 -19.64 0.69 15.19
C LEU A 313 -20.29 1.66 16.18
N PRO A 314 -20.63 2.90 15.82
CA PRO A 314 -21.36 3.80 16.71
C PRO A 314 -22.67 3.17 17.18
N ASN A 315 -22.99 3.28 18.48
CA ASN A 315 -24.19 2.67 19.07
C ASN A 315 -25.51 3.21 18.50
N SER A 316 -25.48 4.38 17.85
CA SER A 316 -26.63 4.93 17.11
C SER A 316 -26.96 4.14 15.84
N LEU A 317 -26.09 3.22 15.42
CA LEU A 317 -26.36 2.25 14.37
C LEU A 317 -26.58 0.87 14.98
N ASP A 318 -27.81 0.39 14.92
CA ASP A 318 -28.12 -1.02 15.15
C ASP A 318 -27.82 -1.83 13.87
N PRO A 319 -26.78 -2.67 13.86
CA PRO A 319 -26.40 -3.46 12.70
C PRO A 319 -27.41 -4.57 12.39
N VAL A 320 -28.13 -5.08 13.39
CA VAL A 320 -29.13 -6.15 13.22
C VAL A 320 -30.38 -5.58 12.58
N GLN A 321 -30.88 -4.44 13.06
CA GLN A 321 -32.08 -3.82 12.48
C GLN A 321 -31.84 -3.29 11.07
N ARG A 322 -30.65 -2.72 10.80
CA ARG A 322 -30.27 -2.34 9.43
C ARG A 322 -30.06 -3.55 8.53
N GLY A 323 -29.41 -4.60 9.04
CA GLY A 323 -29.11 -5.83 8.31
C GLY A 323 -30.35 -6.55 7.78
N LYS A 324 -31.49 -6.49 8.50
CA LYS A 324 -32.78 -7.04 8.03
C LYS A 324 -33.24 -6.50 6.68
N THR A 325 -32.85 -5.27 6.34
CA THR A 325 -33.26 -4.58 5.11
C THR A 325 -32.14 -4.46 4.09
N MET A 326 -30.93 -4.94 4.41
CA MET A 326 -29.85 -4.96 3.43
C MET A 326 -30.11 -6.05 2.39
N PRO A 327 -30.10 -5.72 1.10
CA PRO A 327 -30.21 -6.74 0.07
C PRO A 327 -29.01 -7.68 0.19
N LEU A 328 -29.28 -8.98 0.21
CA LEU A 328 -28.24 -9.99 0.14
C LEU A 328 -27.45 -9.78 -1.18
N PRO A 329 -26.14 -10.04 -1.19
CA PRO A 329 -25.37 -10.05 -2.43
C PRO A 329 -26.05 -10.96 -3.44
N GLU A 330 -26.15 -10.52 -4.69
CA GLU A 330 -26.67 -11.38 -5.76
C GLU A 330 -25.85 -12.67 -5.83
N ASP A 331 -26.55 -13.80 -6.04
CA ASP A 331 -25.90 -15.09 -6.20
C ASP A 331 -24.82 -15.01 -7.28
N ARG A 332 -23.67 -15.64 -7.03
CA ARG A 332 -22.56 -15.64 -7.99
C ARG A 332 -23.08 -16.14 -9.35
N PRO A 333 -22.76 -15.46 -10.47
CA PRO A 333 -23.22 -15.84 -11.81
C PRO A 333 -22.85 -17.28 -12.21
N SER A 334 -21.89 -17.90 -11.52
CA SER A 334 -21.51 -19.29 -11.71
C SER A 334 -22.67 -20.27 -11.56
N ALA A 335 -23.67 -20.01 -10.71
CA ALA A 335 -24.82 -20.90 -10.57
C ALA A 335 -25.75 -20.86 -11.80
N THR A 336 -25.89 -19.69 -12.42
CA THR A 336 -26.67 -19.49 -13.65
C THR A 336 -25.91 -19.99 -14.88
N ILE A 337 -24.60 -19.77 -14.92
CA ILE A 337 -23.72 -20.25 -16.01
C ILE A 337 -23.54 -21.78 -15.95
N ALA A 338 -23.44 -22.39 -14.76
CA ALA A 338 -23.38 -23.84 -14.61
C ALA A 338 -24.66 -24.55 -15.09
N LYS A 339 -25.83 -23.88 -15.03
CA LYS A 339 -27.07 -24.38 -15.64
C LYS A 339 -27.10 -24.23 -17.17
N LEU A 340 -26.36 -23.27 -17.72
CA LEU A 340 -26.26 -23.03 -19.17
C LEU A 340 -25.21 -23.93 -19.85
N PHE A 341 -24.27 -24.49 -19.09
CA PHE A 341 -23.27 -25.46 -19.56
C PHE A 341 -23.23 -26.67 -18.62
N PRO A 342 -24.11 -27.67 -18.81
CA PRO A 342 -23.98 -28.94 -18.11
C PRO A 342 -22.61 -29.51 -18.44
N GLN A 343 -21.77 -29.76 -17.43
CA GLN A 343 -20.53 -30.49 -17.64
C GLN A 343 -20.90 -31.88 -18.17
N LYS A 344 -20.51 -32.17 -19.41
CA LYS A 344 -20.54 -33.53 -19.93
C LYS A 344 -19.56 -34.35 -19.10
N ASP A 345 -20.07 -35.42 -18.49
CA ASP A 345 -19.26 -36.37 -17.73
C ASP A 345 -18.05 -36.84 -18.56
N LEU A 346 -16.85 -36.64 -18.02
CA LEU A 346 -15.64 -37.30 -18.53
C LEU A 346 -15.69 -38.79 -18.14
N PRO A 347 -15.13 -39.71 -18.95
CA PRO A 347 -15.20 -41.14 -18.67
C PRO A 347 -14.48 -41.47 -17.36
N LYS A 348 -15.11 -42.26 -16.50
CA LYS A 348 -14.57 -42.76 -15.23
C LYS A 348 -13.29 -43.59 -15.51
N GLU A 349 -12.13 -43.07 -15.12
CA GLU A 349 -10.98 -43.93 -14.82
C GLU A 349 -11.27 -44.71 -13.54
N SER A 350 -10.97 -46.01 -13.60
CA SER A 350 -11.17 -46.99 -12.54
C SER A 350 -10.34 -46.67 -11.30
N VAL A 351 -11.01 -46.29 -10.22
CA VAL A 351 -10.43 -46.22 -8.87
C VAL A 351 -10.31 -47.65 -8.33
N LYS A 352 -9.08 -48.09 -8.04
CA LYS A 352 -8.82 -49.31 -7.26
C LYS A 352 -9.22 -49.08 -5.79
N GLU A 353 -9.99 -50.02 -5.25
CA GLU A 353 -10.44 -50.04 -3.85
C GLU A 353 -9.29 -50.15 -2.85
N PRO A 354 -9.40 -49.56 -1.65
CA PRO A 354 -8.53 -49.89 -0.53
C PRO A 354 -9.05 -51.14 0.20
N VAL A 355 -8.13 -52.07 0.46
CA VAL A 355 -8.35 -53.34 1.16
C VAL A 355 -8.67 -53.07 2.64
N LYS A 356 -9.74 -53.69 3.14
CA LYS A 356 -10.09 -53.85 4.56
C LYS A 356 -9.20 -54.91 5.20
N GLU A 357 -8.59 -54.60 6.34
CA GLU A 357 -8.16 -55.61 7.32
C GLU A 357 -8.83 -55.35 8.67
N THR A 358 -9.32 -56.44 9.27
CA THR A 358 -9.94 -56.54 10.60
C THR A 358 -9.11 -57.49 11.48
N PRO A 359 -9.28 -57.46 12.82
CA PRO A 359 -8.19 -57.59 13.79
C PRO A 359 -7.97 -59.00 14.34
N LYS A 360 -6.82 -59.24 14.98
CA LYS A 360 -6.60 -60.35 15.93
C LYS A 360 -5.83 -59.91 17.18
N GLU A 361 -6.29 -60.47 18.30
CA GLU A 361 -5.92 -60.25 19.70
C GLU A 361 -4.52 -60.69 20.14
N ALA A 362 -4.02 -59.94 21.13
CA ALA A 362 -3.38 -60.31 22.41
C ALA A 362 -2.16 -61.27 22.47
N SER A 363 -1.06 -60.77 23.06
CA SER A 363 -0.47 -61.37 24.27
C SER A 363 0.57 -60.45 24.98
N LYS A 364 0.29 -60.19 26.27
CA LYS A 364 1.16 -60.07 27.48
C LYS A 364 2.48 -59.25 27.46
N GLU A 365 2.42 -58.08 28.15
CA GLU A 365 3.18 -57.61 29.36
C GLU A 365 4.60 -58.17 29.74
N PRO A 366 5.39 -57.51 30.63
CA PRO A 366 5.22 -56.19 31.31
C PRO A 366 6.49 -55.31 31.55
N ALA A 367 6.21 -54.10 32.10
CA ALA A 367 6.94 -53.32 33.13
C ALA A 367 8.23 -52.49 32.80
N LYS A 368 8.16 -51.17 33.04
CA LYS A 368 8.83 -50.51 34.19
C LYS A 368 8.48 -49.00 34.34
N ASP A 369 7.90 -48.73 35.51
CA ASP A 369 7.99 -47.59 36.44
C ASP A 369 8.19 -46.12 36.00
N ALA A 370 7.25 -45.31 36.48
CA ALA A 370 7.41 -43.92 36.92
C ALA A 370 7.25 -43.84 38.46
N PRO A 371 7.65 -42.73 39.09
CA PRO A 371 6.75 -42.08 40.09
C PRO A 371 6.73 -40.53 39.94
N LYS A 372 5.56 -39.85 39.84
CA LYS A 372 4.62 -39.33 40.89
C LYS A 372 5.23 -38.30 41.85
N GLU A 373 4.81 -37.01 41.79
CA GLU A 373 3.83 -36.31 42.69
C GLU A 373 4.30 -36.17 44.16
N GLN A 374 4.16 -35.10 44.96
CA GLN A 374 3.67 -33.70 44.89
C GLN A 374 4.03 -33.01 46.28
N PRO A 375 3.38 -31.93 46.79
CA PRO A 375 3.88 -30.56 47.04
C PRO A 375 4.23 -30.20 48.52
N ASN A 376 4.72 -28.96 48.80
CA ASN A 376 4.37 -28.22 50.03
C ASN A 376 4.82 -26.73 50.06
N ASP A 377 3.82 -25.90 50.41
CA ASP A 377 3.72 -24.72 51.28
C ASP A 377 4.79 -23.59 51.45
N SER A 378 4.23 -22.38 51.63
CA SER A 378 4.84 -21.04 51.94
C SER A 378 5.16 -20.90 53.47
N PRO A 379 5.59 -19.75 54.10
CA PRO A 379 5.49 -18.33 53.70
C PRO A 379 6.56 -17.30 54.22
N LYS A 380 6.32 -16.01 53.86
CA LYS A 380 6.62 -14.71 54.54
C LYS A 380 7.65 -13.72 53.94
N THR A 381 7.11 -12.51 53.71
CA THR A 381 7.60 -11.16 53.32
C THR A 381 8.35 -10.42 54.45
N PRO A 382 8.68 -9.10 54.38
CA PRO A 382 9.18 -8.20 53.30
C PRO A 382 10.40 -7.34 53.77
N SER A 383 11.04 -6.50 52.92
CA SER A 383 11.56 -5.14 53.30
C SER A 383 12.20 -4.33 52.16
N LYS A 384 11.62 -3.14 51.93
CA LYS A 384 12.16 -1.76 51.76
C LYS A 384 13.24 -1.34 50.73
N GLU A 385 12.82 -0.35 49.92
CA GLU A 385 13.38 1.01 49.64
C GLU A 385 14.85 1.21 49.16
N GLN A 386 14.97 1.62 47.87
CA GLN A 386 15.71 2.76 47.23
C GLN A 386 16.91 3.48 47.93
N PRO A 387 17.69 4.34 47.22
CA PRO A 387 18.30 4.28 45.87
C PRO A 387 19.80 4.75 45.90
N ALA A 388 20.56 4.66 44.78
CA ALA A 388 21.51 5.69 44.31
C ALA A 388 22.55 5.24 43.25
N SER A 389 22.79 6.17 42.32
CA SER A 389 24.03 6.54 41.61
C SER A 389 24.73 5.59 40.61
N THR A 390 24.65 6.02 39.34
CA THR A 390 25.75 6.33 38.41
C THR A 390 27.13 5.71 38.66
N GLN A 391 27.62 4.94 37.68
CA GLN A 391 28.98 5.05 37.16
C GLN A 391 29.15 4.27 35.83
N THR A 392 29.66 4.96 34.82
CA THR A 392 30.26 4.43 33.59
C THR A 392 31.55 3.67 33.93
N PRO A 393 32.00 2.74 33.08
CA PRO A 393 33.35 2.94 32.53
C PRO A 393 33.52 2.56 31.05
N ALA A 394 34.63 3.06 30.54
CA ALA A 394 35.04 3.17 29.16
C ALA A 394 35.65 1.89 28.55
N VAL A 395 35.87 2.02 27.24
CA VAL A 395 36.34 1.10 26.20
C VAL A 395 37.82 0.71 26.30
N ALA A 396 38.18 -0.52 25.92
CA ALA A 396 39.26 -0.94 24.98
C ALA A 396 39.60 -2.46 25.12
N PRO A 397 40.34 -3.10 24.20
CA PRO A 397 40.21 -3.19 22.74
C PRO A 397 40.17 -4.66 22.21
N ALA A 398 40.12 -4.80 20.88
CA ALA A 398 39.83 -6.01 20.08
C ALA A 398 40.93 -7.09 20.00
N GLY A 399 40.50 -8.32 19.65
CA GLY A 399 41.30 -9.48 19.21
C GLY A 399 40.43 -10.45 18.36
N PRO A 400 41.01 -11.38 17.57
CA PRO A 400 40.87 -11.38 16.11
C PRO A 400 39.74 -12.23 15.50
N ALA A 401 39.49 -11.92 14.23
CA ALA A 401 38.48 -12.45 13.32
C ALA A 401 38.64 -13.95 13.00
N VAL A 402 37.50 -14.63 12.91
CA VAL A 402 37.36 -15.96 12.29
C VAL A 402 36.69 -15.79 10.94
N THR A 403 37.42 -16.15 9.89
CA THR A 403 37.02 -16.14 8.48
C THR A 403 36.04 -17.27 8.17
N ALA A 404 34.86 -16.95 7.64
CA ALA A 404 33.94 -17.90 7.01
C ALA A 404 34.25 -18.02 5.50
N PRO A 405 34.02 -19.19 4.86
CA PRO A 405 34.42 -19.43 3.48
C PRO A 405 33.53 -18.68 2.48
N VAL A 406 34.19 -18.15 1.44
CA VAL A 406 33.61 -17.42 0.31
C VAL A 406 32.86 -18.39 -0.61
N ALA A 407 31.55 -18.19 -0.78
CA ALA A 407 30.78 -18.86 -1.82
C ALA A 407 31.06 -18.19 -3.18
N GLN A 408 31.47 -19.00 -4.17
CA GLN A 408 31.78 -18.57 -5.53
C GLN A 408 30.52 -18.08 -6.26
N ALA A 409 30.68 -16.99 -7.02
CA ALA A 409 29.64 -16.45 -7.90
C ALA A 409 29.46 -17.37 -9.14
N VAL A 410 28.20 -17.68 -9.46
CA VAL A 410 27.81 -18.38 -10.69
C VAL A 410 27.83 -17.39 -11.86
N PRO A 411 28.46 -17.70 -13.02
CA PRO A 411 28.48 -16.78 -14.15
C PRO A 411 27.11 -16.70 -14.85
N LEU A 412 26.72 -15.49 -15.26
CA LEU A 412 25.55 -15.24 -16.10
C LEU A 412 25.80 -15.67 -17.56
N PRO A 413 24.80 -16.20 -18.28
CA PRO A 413 24.94 -16.54 -19.69
C PRO A 413 25.07 -15.30 -20.59
N GLU A 414 25.90 -15.40 -21.63
CA GLU A 414 26.18 -14.33 -22.59
C GLU A 414 24.94 -13.87 -23.38
N ALA A 415 24.91 -12.58 -23.70
CA ALA A 415 23.85 -11.94 -24.47
C ALA A 415 23.84 -12.41 -25.93
N ARG A 416 22.65 -12.74 -26.45
CA ARG A 416 22.46 -13.02 -27.89
C ARG A 416 22.83 -11.81 -28.74
N PRO A 417 23.45 -12.02 -29.92
CA PRO A 417 23.83 -10.93 -30.82
C PRO A 417 22.60 -10.20 -31.37
N LYS A 418 22.68 -8.87 -31.39
CA LYS A 418 21.67 -7.96 -31.96
C LYS A 418 21.68 -8.06 -33.48
N THR A 419 20.59 -8.52 -34.07
CA THR A 419 20.33 -8.42 -35.51
C THR A 419 19.84 -6.99 -35.81
N ALA A 420 20.55 -6.29 -36.71
CA ALA A 420 20.18 -4.96 -37.18
C ALA A 420 18.93 -5.03 -38.09
N PRO A 421 18.05 -4.02 -38.08
CA PRO A 421 16.92 -3.95 -39.01
C PRO A 421 17.38 -3.50 -40.40
N ASP A 422 16.80 -4.14 -41.42
CA ASP A 422 17.01 -3.88 -42.85
C ASP A 422 16.72 -2.43 -43.25
N VAL A 423 17.64 -1.89 -44.05
CA VAL A 423 17.54 -0.57 -44.69
C VAL A 423 16.73 -0.73 -45.99
N ALA A 424 15.56 -0.10 -46.06
CA ALA A 424 14.81 0.09 -47.31
C ALA A 424 14.74 1.58 -47.67
N SER A 425 14.85 1.81 -48.97
CA SER A 425 15.30 3.01 -49.69
C SER A 425 14.44 4.27 -49.57
N ALA A 426 15.14 5.40 -49.76
CA ALA A 426 14.60 6.73 -49.97
C ALA A 426 13.84 6.86 -51.30
N ALA A 427 12.74 7.62 -51.29
CA ALA A 427 12.14 8.20 -52.48
C ALA A 427 11.86 9.70 -52.25
N THR A 428 12.33 10.52 -53.19
CA THR A 428 12.38 11.98 -53.15
C THR A 428 11.18 12.65 -53.86
N VAL A 429 10.60 13.66 -53.19
CA VAL A 429 10.07 14.96 -53.69
C VAL A 429 8.73 15.06 -54.44
N LYS A 430 7.82 15.89 -53.91
CA LYS A 430 7.29 17.12 -54.56
C LYS A 430 6.65 18.11 -53.55
N PRO A 431 6.82 19.44 -53.70
CA PRO A 431 6.29 20.44 -52.76
C PRO A 431 4.90 20.95 -53.18
N GLU A 432 3.98 21.10 -52.23
CA GLU A 432 2.66 21.70 -52.44
C GLU A 432 2.59 23.17 -51.98
N GLN A 433 1.87 23.96 -52.77
CA GLN A 433 1.74 25.43 -52.79
C GLN A 433 0.98 26.05 -51.59
N PRO A 434 1.12 27.38 -51.35
CA PRO A 434 0.55 28.05 -50.19
C PRO A 434 -0.98 28.24 -50.28
N ARG A 435 -1.67 27.91 -49.18
CA ARG A 435 -3.13 28.07 -49.01
C ARG A 435 -3.56 29.54 -49.01
N ARG A 436 -4.54 29.87 -49.87
CA ARG A 436 -5.27 31.14 -49.93
C ARG A 436 -5.94 31.49 -48.59
N LYS A 437 -5.74 32.72 -48.11
CA LYS A 437 -6.47 33.35 -47.01
C LYS A 437 -7.96 33.53 -47.38
N ARG A 438 -8.89 33.05 -46.54
CA ARG A 438 -10.31 33.37 -46.62
C ARG A 438 -10.67 34.40 -45.54
N HIS A 439 -11.19 35.55 -45.98
CA HIS A 439 -11.75 36.61 -45.12
C HIS A 439 -13.02 36.13 -44.42
N TYR A 440 -13.13 36.37 -43.11
CA TYR A 440 -14.37 36.21 -42.34
C TYR A 440 -15.22 37.47 -42.47
N ARG A 441 -16.44 37.34 -43.02
CA ARG A 441 -17.50 38.36 -42.97
C ARG A 441 -18.20 38.26 -41.61
N ARG A 442 -18.17 39.35 -40.83
CA ARG A 442 -18.97 39.51 -39.61
C ARG A 442 -20.45 39.69 -39.99
N TYR A 443 -21.34 38.91 -39.40
CA TYR A 443 -22.76 39.25 -39.31
C TYR A 443 -23.08 39.70 -37.88
N ARG A 444 -23.53 40.95 -37.76
CA ARG A 444 -24.25 41.48 -36.60
C ARG A 444 -25.68 40.95 -36.67
N HIS A 445 -26.22 40.47 -35.55
CA HIS A 445 -27.66 40.51 -35.31
C HIS A 445 -27.92 41.26 -34.00
N ARG A 446 -28.61 42.39 -34.14
CA ARG A 446 -29.52 42.95 -33.15
C ARG A 446 -30.78 42.07 -33.17
N GLN A 447 -31.23 41.60 -32.03
CA GLN A 447 -32.41 42.10 -31.31
C GLN A 447 -32.36 41.59 -29.87
#